data_AF-A0A1E4JVX8-F1
#
_entry.id   AF-A0A1E4JVX8-F1
#
_cell.length_a   1.000
_cell.length_b   1.000
_cell.length_c   1.000
_cell.angle_alpha   90.00
_cell.angle_beta   90.00
_cell.angle_gamma   90.00
#
_symmetry.space_group_name_H-M   'P 1'
#
loop_
_entity.id
_entity.type
_entity.pdbx_description
1 polymer ?
#
loop_
_entity_poly.entity_id
_entity_poly.type
_entity_poly.pdbx_seq_one_letter_code
_entity_poly.pdbx_strand_id
1 'polypeptide(L)'
;MNTRARTVASLLLAAALAGCAPPPSDAPPAAAVQAQPQPPAPALIDPARGGVRHGVWARAEAEREGQPIAWEYREDFSVAPPRRLPQLLVVSEARQIPYVGQNDPALQHDFDARERLLLTALGSEAELVAVLDWNQQHDWFFYADASVTQDRVVAALGDLRGRDVRVTLENDAQEFYATLKKRVGAQP
;
A
#
# COMPACT_ATOMS: atom_id res chain seq x y z
N MET A 1 6.54 -64.39 -44.02
CA MET A 1 7.41 -65.18 -43.12
C MET A 1 6.83 -65.07 -41.73
N ASN A 2 6.01 -66.05 -41.38
CA ASN A 2 6.25 -67.04 -40.32
C ASN A 2 5.82 -66.55 -38.92
N THR A 3 4.59 -66.89 -38.49
CA THR A 3 4.25 -67.98 -37.52
C THR A 3 4.76 -67.66 -36.10
N ARG A 4 3.95 -67.48 -35.05
CA ARG A 4 3.08 -68.46 -34.33
C ARG A 4 2.26 -67.66 -33.28
N ALA A 5 0.93 -67.77 -33.21
CA ALA A 5 0.16 -68.78 -32.44
C ALA A 5 0.15 -68.47 -30.92
N ARG A 6 -0.93 -68.58 -30.12
CA ARG A 6 -2.24 -69.21 -30.27
C ARG A 6 -3.05 -69.01 -28.96
N THR A 7 -4.39 -69.03 -29.04
CA THR A 7 -5.38 -69.58 -28.06
C THR A 7 -5.60 -68.78 -26.75
N VAL A 8 -6.72 -68.07 -26.51
CA VAL A 8 -8.15 -68.43 -26.25
C VAL A 8 -8.40 -69.15 -24.91
N ALA A 9 -9.19 -68.52 -24.03
CA ALA A 9 -10.26 -69.11 -23.16
C ALA A 9 -10.74 -68.01 -22.19
N SER A 10 -11.91 -67.41 -22.40
CA SER A 10 -13.23 -67.80 -21.86
C SER A 10 -13.48 -67.37 -20.40
N LEU A 11 -14.48 -66.47 -20.29
CA LEU A 11 -15.44 -66.22 -19.20
C LEU A 11 -15.32 -67.09 -17.93
N LEU A 12 -15.42 -66.44 -16.76
CA LEU A 12 -16.65 -66.49 -15.95
C LEU A 12 -16.59 -65.57 -14.72
N LEU A 13 -17.77 -65.05 -14.43
CA LEU A 13 -18.19 -64.18 -13.35
C LEU A 13 -18.20 -64.93 -12.01
N ALA A 14 -17.73 -64.32 -10.92
CA ALA A 14 -18.27 -64.55 -9.57
C ALA A 14 -17.84 -63.43 -8.62
N ALA A 15 -18.85 -62.76 -8.04
CA ALA A 15 -18.73 -61.76 -7.00
C ALA A 15 -18.42 -62.38 -5.64
N ALA A 16 -17.61 -61.69 -4.82
CA ALA A 16 -17.65 -61.82 -3.37
C ALA A 16 -17.25 -60.49 -2.73
N LEU A 17 -18.17 -59.97 -1.92
CA LEU A 17 -18.10 -58.75 -1.12
C LEU A 17 -17.07 -58.88 0.01
N ALA A 18 -16.27 -57.83 0.25
CA ALA A 18 -15.94 -57.27 1.58
C ALA A 18 -14.78 -56.28 1.42
N GLY A 19 -15.12 -55.00 1.26
CA GLY A 19 -14.16 -53.90 1.22
C GLY A 19 -13.70 -53.49 2.62
N CYS A 20 -12.38 -53.35 2.75
CA CYS A 20 -11.64 -52.36 3.54
C CYS A 20 -12.01 -52.17 5.03
N ALA A 21 -11.32 -52.92 5.89
CA ALA A 21 -10.98 -52.43 7.23
C ALA A 21 -9.58 -51.78 7.17
N PRO A 22 -9.41 -50.47 7.47
CA PRO A 22 -8.09 -49.88 7.67
C PRO A 22 -7.49 -50.35 9.01
N PRO A 23 -6.15 -50.50 9.12
CA PRO A 23 -5.49 -50.87 10.38
C PRO A 23 -5.56 -49.72 11.40
N PRO A 24 -5.58 -50.03 12.71
CA PRO A 24 -5.61 -49.02 13.75
C PRO A 24 -4.23 -48.33 13.84
N SER A 25 -4.23 -47.01 13.69
CA SER A 25 -3.05 -46.18 13.98
C SER A 25 -3.36 -45.34 15.21
N ASP A 26 -2.86 -45.81 16.36
CA ASP A 26 -2.71 -45.02 17.58
C ASP A 26 -1.74 -43.87 17.31
N ALA A 27 -2.28 -42.72 16.90
CA ALA A 27 -1.59 -41.44 16.96
C ALA A 27 -2.41 -40.53 17.89
N PRO A 28 -1.80 -39.94 18.94
CA PRO A 28 -2.51 -39.02 19.81
C PRO A 28 -3.02 -37.82 19.00
N PRO A 29 -4.18 -37.25 19.33
CA PRO A 29 -4.72 -36.12 18.59
C PRO A 29 -3.70 -34.99 18.65
N ALA A 30 -3.26 -34.53 17.48
CA ALA A 30 -2.51 -33.29 17.35
C ALA A 30 -3.33 -32.20 18.04
N ALA A 31 -2.81 -31.71 19.16
CA ALA A 31 -3.40 -30.58 19.88
C ALA A 31 -3.69 -29.50 18.84
N ALA A 32 -4.96 -29.13 18.73
CA ALA A 32 -5.36 -27.96 17.98
C ALA A 32 -4.50 -26.81 18.53
N VAL A 33 -3.55 -26.35 17.71
CA VAL A 33 -2.81 -25.13 18.00
C VAL A 33 -3.89 -24.07 18.11
N GLN A 34 -4.22 -23.70 19.36
CA GLN A 34 -5.05 -22.55 19.64
C GLN A 34 -4.35 -21.41 18.93
N ALA A 35 -4.97 -20.91 17.85
CA ALA A 35 -4.54 -19.69 17.20
C ALA A 35 -4.55 -18.63 18.31
N GLN A 36 -3.37 -18.34 18.86
CA GLN A 36 -3.22 -17.23 19.79
C GLN A 36 -3.77 -16.01 19.06
N PRO A 37 -4.65 -15.21 19.69
CA PRO A 37 -5.08 -13.95 19.10
C PRO A 37 -3.81 -13.18 18.76
N GLN A 38 -3.51 -13.02 17.47
CA GLN A 38 -2.44 -12.13 17.07
C GLN A 38 -2.83 -10.74 17.58
N PRO A 39 -1.93 -10.03 18.28
CA PRO A 39 -2.19 -8.65 18.65
C PRO A 39 -2.55 -7.88 17.36
N PRO A 40 -3.50 -6.93 17.44
CA PRO A 40 -3.86 -6.14 16.28
C PRO A 40 -2.58 -5.52 15.69
N ALA A 41 -2.46 -5.54 14.37
CA ALA A 41 -1.35 -4.88 13.70
C ALA A 41 -1.28 -3.42 14.17
N PRO A 42 -0.08 -2.90 14.50
CA PRO A 42 0.05 -1.50 14.87
C PRO A 42 -0.48 -0.62 13.73
N ALA A 43 -1.24 0.42 14.08
CA ALA A 43 -1.74 1.39 13.13
C ALA A 43 -0.57 1.99 12.34
N LEU A 44 -0.75 2.12 11.02
CA LEU A 44 0.27 2.75 10.18
C LEU A 44 0.42 4.24 10.47
N ILE A 45 -0.69 4.91 10.80
CA ILE A 45 -0.74 6.34 11.08
C ILE A 45 -0.61 6.56 12.58
N ASP A 46 0.53 7.12 13.00
CA ASP A 46 0.69 7.61 14.37
C ASP A 46 -0.10 8.93 14.54
N PRO A 47 -1.05 9.02 15.49
CA PRO A 47 -1.76 10.26 15.78
C PRO A 47 -0.85 11.47 16.08
N ALA A 48 0.39 11.24 16.52
CA ALA A 48 1.39 12.25 16.85
C ALA A 48 2.27 12.70 15.67
N ARG A 49 2.15 12.11 14.46
CA ARG A 49 2.90 12.51 13.25
C ARG A 49 2.71 13.97 12.84
N GLY A 50 1.58 14.58 13.22
CA GLY A 50 1.09 15.84 12.66
C GLY A 50 1.74 17.14 13.16
N GLY A 51 2.99 17.13 13.63
CA GLY A 51 3.61 18.31 14.25
C GLY A 51 3.72 19.56 13.36
N VAL A 52 3.61 19.40 12.04
CA VAL A 52 3.73 20.50 11.05
C VAL A 52 2.54 20.65 10.11
N ARG A 53 1.53 19.80 10.26
CA ARG A 53 0.34 19.81 9.42
C ARG A 53 -0.72 20.68 10.07
N HIS A 54 -1.18 21.70 9.35
CA HIS A 54 -2.24 22.59 9.81
C HIS A 54 -3.60 22.11 9.30
N GLY A 55 -4.68 22.35 10.07
CA GLY A 55 -6.06 22.03 9.68
C GLY A 55 -6.61 20.74 10.28
N VAL A 56 -7.80 20.35 9.83
CA VAL A 56 -8.48 19.10 10.22
C VAL A 56 -8.16 18.02 9.19
N TRP A 57 -7.70 16.88 9.68
CA TRP A 57 -7.24 15.76 8.86
C TRP A 57 -8.10 14.54 9.10
N ALA A 58 -8.65 14.01 8.01
CA ALA A 58 -9.23 12.68 7.98
C ALA A 58 -8.13 11.65 7.68
N ARG A 59 -8.29 10.46 8.26
CA ARG A 59 -7.29 9.40 8.24
C ARG A 59 -7.93 8.10 7.81
N ALA A 60 -7.23 7.30 7.01
CA ALA A 60 -7.70 5.99 6.58
C ALA A 60 -6.53 5.03 6.41
N GLU A 61 -6.76 3.77 6.76
CA GLU A 61 -5.81 2.66 6.56
C GLU A 61 -6.52 1.54 5.80
N ALA A 62 -5.80 0.88 4.90
CA ALA A 62 -6.30 -0.26 4.12
C ALA A 62 -5.15 -1.21 3.75
N GLU A 63 -5.46 -2.24 2.94
CA GLU A 63 -4.45 -3.09 2.32
C GLU A 63 -4.55 -3.01 0.80
N ARG A 64 -3.39 -2.94 0.14
CA ARG A 64 -3.24 -3.02 -1.31
C ARG A 64 -2.15 -4.04 -1.63
N GLU A 65 -2.50 -5.05 -2.44
CA GLU A 65 -1.54 -6.08 -2.88
C GLU A 65 -0.87 -6.81 -1.70
N GLY A 66 -1.62 -7.03 -0.60
CA GLY A 66 -1.12 -7.66 0.63
C GLY A 66 -0.17 -6.79 1.46
N GLN A 67 -0.11 -5.49 1.16
CA GLN A 67 0.70 -4.51 1.87
C GLN A 67 -0.17 -3.40 2.44
N PRO A 68 0.13 -2.89 3.64
CA PRO A 68 -0.71 -1.89 4.26
C PRO A 68 -0.47 -0.53 3.58
N ILE A 69 -1.54 0.27 3.48
CA ILE A 69 -1.55 1.61 2.90
C ILE A 69 -2.23 2.57 3.89
N ALA A 70 -1.66 3.76 4.05
CA ALA A 70 -2.18 4.78 4.96
C ALA A 70 -2.34 6.12 4.24
N TRP A 71 -3.47 6.77 4.52
CA TRP A 71 -3.82 8.08 3.99
C TRP A 71 -4.12 9.06 5.11
N GLU A 72 -3.60 10.26 4.95
CA GLU A 72 -4.03 11.44 5.71
C GLU A 72 -4.43 12.51 4.69
N TYR A 73 -5.63 13.07 4.78
CA TYR A 73 -6.08 14.15 3.88
C TYR A 73 -6.80 15.26 4.63
N ARG A 74 -6.64 16.49 4.14
CA ARG A 74 -7.21 17.69 4.76
C ARG A 74 -8.64 17.91 4.30
N GLU A 75 -9.57 18.03 5.24
CA GLU A 75 -11.01 18.00 4.93
C GLU A 75 -11.50 19.26 4.19
N ASP A 76 -10.98 20.44 4.51
CA ASP A 76 -11.36 21.73 3.91
C ASP A 76 -10.89 21.92 2.46
N PHE A 77 -9.96 21.07 2.01
CA PHE A 77 -9.51 21.01 0.62
C PHE A 77 -10.24 19.94 -0.21
N SER A 78 -11.28 19.32 0.37
CA SER A 78 -12.10 18.31 -0.30
C SER A 78 -12.93 18.90 -1.45
N VAL A 79 -12.33 18.89 -2.65
CA VAL A 79 -12.96 18.89 -3.98
C VAL A 79 -14.22 19.76 -4.14
N ALA A 80 -14.06 21.07 -4.05
CA ALA A 80 -15.01 21.98 -4.68
C ALA A 80 -14.25 23.18 -5.28
N PRO A 81 -14.46 23.49 -6.57
CA PRO A 81 -14.10 24.80 -7.11
C PRO A 81 -14.80 25.92 -6.31
N PRO A 82 -14.22 27.13 -6.23
CA PRO A 82 -12.97 27.55 -6.86
C PRO A 82 -11.73 27.20 -6.04
N ARG A 83 -10.69 26.69 -6.72
CA ARG A 83 -9.37 26.46 -6.12
C ARG A 83 -8.56 27.74 -6.23
N ARG A 84 -7.92 28.16 -5.14
CA ARG A 84 -6.96 29.29 -5.17
C ARG A 84 -5.65 28.90 -5.85
N LEU A 85 -5.27 27.63 -5.75
CA LEU A 85 -4.05 27.05 -6.27
C LEU A 85 -4.46 26.01 -7.35
N PRO A 86 -4.27 26.30 -8.65
CA PRO A 86 -4.90 25.54 -9.73
C PRO A 86 -4.21 24.22 -10.06
N GLN A 87 -2.94 24.06 -9.68
CA GLN A 87 -2.12 22.90 -10.05
C GLN A 87 -2.07 21.88 -8.92
N LEU A 88 -2.04 20.60 -9.26
CA LEU A 88 -1.67 19.53 -8.33
C LEU A 88 -0.18 19.24 -8.49
N LEU A 89 0.55 19.39 -7.39
CA LEU A 89 1.93 18.95 -7.26
C LEU A 89 1.94 17.65 -6.45
N VAL A 90 2.58 16.61 -6.99
CA VAL A 90 2.84 15.38 -6.25
C VAL A 90 4.34 15.20 -6.13
N VAL A 91 4.80 14.98 -4.90
CA VAL A 91 6.17 14.60 -4.61
C VAL A 91 6.14 13.20 -4.05
N SER A 92 6.64 12.25 -4.83
CA SER A 92 6.78 10.86 -4.44
C SER A 92 8.22 10.58 -4.07
N GLU A 93 8.45 10.05 -2.88
CA GLU A 93 9.75 9.55 -2.46
C GLU A 93 9.63 8.07 -2.09
N ALA A 94 10.35 7.23 -2.83
CA ALA A 94 10.48 5.81 -2.52
C ALA A 94 11.91 5.48 -2.05
N ARG A 95 11.99 4.54 -1.11
CA ARG A 95 13.27 3.98 -0.67
C ARG A 95 13.53 2.65 -1.35
N GLN A 96 14.79 2.43 -1.74
CA GLN A 96 15.25 1.15 -2.27
C GLN A 96 15.60 0.17 -1.15
N ILE A 97 14.74 0.04 -0.14
CA ILE A 97 14.89 -0.94 0.93
C ILE A 97 13.75 -1.98 0.86
N PRO A 98 13.95 -3.21 1.37
CA PRO A 98 12.85 -4.18 1.45
C PRO A 98 11.86 -3.82 2.55
N TYR A 99 10.56 -3.90 2.27
CA TYR A 99 9.53 -3.80 3.31
C TYR A 99 9.53 -5.07 4.17
N VAL A 100 9.68 -4.89 5.49
CA VAL A 100 9.79 -5.98 6.47
C VAL A 100 8.51 -6.20 7.28
N GLY A 101 7.36 -5.73 6.78
CA GLY A 101 6.07 -5.96 7.42
C GLY A 101 5.70 -4.99 8.54
N GLN A 102 6.55 -3.98 8.81
CA GLN A 102 6.29 -2.96 9.82
C GLN A 102 6.82 -1.59 9.38
N ASN A 103 6.19 -0.52 9.86
CA ASN A 103 6.68 0.84 9.70
C ASN A 103 7.99 1.02 10.49
N ASP A 104 9.01 1.53 9.82
CA ASP A 104 10.28 1.89 10.44
C ASP A 104 10.18 3.34 10.99
N PRO A 105 10.31 3.55 12.31
CA PRO A 105 10.24 4.90 12.90
C PRO A 105 11.32 5.86 12.39
N ALA A 106 12.51 5.35 12.04
CA ALA A 106 13.58 6.18 11.50
C ALA A 106 13.25 6.63 10.08
N LEU A 107 12.64 5.74 9.29
CA LEU A 107 12.14 6.09 7.97
C LEU A 107 11.04 7.14 8.06
N GLN A 108 10.11 6.99 9.01
CA GLN A 108 9.06 7.98 9.21
C GLN A 108 9.62 9.35 9.59
N HIS A 109 10.55 9.39 10.55
CA HIS A 109 11.17 10.64 10.97
C HIS A 109 11.89 11.36 9.81
N ASP A 110 12.48 10.60 8.89
CA ASP A 110 13.11 11.11 7.67
C ASP A 110 12.06 11.69 6.70
N PHE A 111 10.93 11.01 6.48
CA PHE A 111 9.80 11.56 5.71
C PHE A 111 9.24 12.83 6.36
N ASP A 112 9.04 12.87 7.67
CA ASP A 112 8.55 14.07 8.36
C ASP A 112 9.55 15.25 8.22
N ALA A 113 10.86 14.96 8.22
CA ALA A 113 11.87 15.98 7.95
C ALA A 113 11.80 16.52 6.51
N ARG A 114 11.52 15.66 5.53
CA ARG A 114 11.31 16.02 4.13
C ARG A 114 10.04 16.84 3.92
N GLU A 115 8.95 16.45 4.58
CA GLU A 115 7.70 17.20 4.57
C GLU A 115 7.93 18.65 5.04
N ARG A 116 8.68 18.83 6.14
CA ARG A 116 9.05 20.15 6.66
C ARG A 116 9.86 20.98 5.66
N LEU A 117 10.81 20.37 4.96
CA LEU A 117 11.61 21.05 3.93
C LEU A 117 10.73 21.52 2.77
N LEU A 118 9.83 20.65 2.29
CA LEU A 118 8.88 20.99 1.21
C LEU A 118 7.96 22.13 1.63
N LEU A 119 7.32 22.03 2.80
CA LEU A 119 6.44 23.06 3.33
C LEU A 119 7.16 24.41 3.48
N THR A 120 8.41 24.39 3.95
CA THR A 120 9.22 25.61 4.11
C THR A 120 9.57 26.23 2.75
N ALA A 121 9.98 25.42 1.78
CA ALA A 121 10.43 25.92 0.47
C ALA A 121 9.29 26.39 -0.44
N LEU A 122 8.11 25.77 -0.32
CA LEU A 122 6.92 26.13 -1.09
C LEU A 122 6.13 27.25 -0.42
N GLY A 123 6.15 27.33 0.91
CA GLY A 123 5.57 28.44 1.66
C GLY A 123 4.10 28.69 1.30
N SER A 124 3.76 29.93 0.93
CA SER A 124 2.40 30.31 0.54
C SER A 124 2.00 29.91 -0.88
N GLU A 125 2.93 29.38 -1.67
CA GLU A 125 2.68 29.02 -3.07
C GLU A 125 2.19 27.58 -3.22
N ALA A 126 2.21 26.78 -2.16
CA ALA A 126 1.60 25.47 -2.16
C ALA A 126 0.98 25.15 -0.80
N GLU A 127 -0.05 24.31 -0.81
CA GLU A 127 -0.76 23.88 0.38
C GLU A 127 -0.84 22.36 0.38
N LEU A 128 -0.31 21.72 1.43
CA LEU A 128 -0.36 20.27 1.57
C LEU A 128 -1.79 19.84 1.87
N VAL A 129 -2.31 18.92 1.06
CA VAL A 129 -3.71 18.48 1.09
C VAL A 129 -3.89 16.99 1.33
N ALA A 130 -2.89 16.18 1.00
CA ALA A 130 -2.90 14.76 1.33
C ALA A 130 -1.49 14.21 1.46
N VAL A 131 -1.37 13.11 2.21
CA VAL A 131 -0.16 12.30 2.35
C VAL A 131 -0.55 10.83 2.21
N LEU A 132 0.28 10.07 1.50
CA LEU A 132 0.16 8.63 1.34
C LEU A 132 1.42 7.91 1.81
N ASP A 133 1.25 6.87 2.61
CA ASP A 133 2.27 5.88 2.91
C ASP A 133 1.90 4.53 2.27
N TRP A 134 2.77 3.97 1.43
CA TRP A 134 2.61 2.64 0.86
C TRP A 134 3.95 2.03 0.48
N ASN A 135 4.28 0.82 0.94
CA ASN A 135 5.47 0.07 0.50
C ASN A 135 6.79 0.87 0.52
N GLN A 136 7.04 1.63 1.60
CA GLN A 136 8.21 2.54 1.75
C GLN A 136 8.29 3.66 0.71
N GLN A 137 7.19 3.91 0.02
CA GLN A 137 6.92 5.12 -0.72
C GLN A 137 6.09 6.05 0.16
N HIS A 138 6.45 7.32 0.10
CA HIS A 138 5.74 8.41 0.75
C HIS A 138 5.41 9.46 -0.31
N ASP A 139 4.13 9.75 -0.50
CA ASP A 139 3.67 10.76 -1.45
C ASP A 139 3.09 11.96 -0.70
N TRP A 140 3.62 13.15 -0.99
CA TRP A 140 3.03 14.42 -0.58
C TRP A 140 2.25 15.03 -1.74
N PHE A 141 0.98 15.35 -1.48
CA PHE A 141 0.10 15.99 -2.45
C PHE A 141 -0.16 17.42 -2.03
N PHE A 142 0.16 18.36 -2.91
CA PHE A 142 -0.07 19.78 -2.72
C PHE A 142 -0.99 20.31 -3.80
N TYR A 143 -1.87 21.24 -3.45
CA TYR A 143 -2.26 22.24 -4.44
C TYR A 143 -1.18 23.29 -4.51
N ALA A 144 -0.79 23.70 -5.71
CA ALA A 144 0.28 24.64 -5.96
C ALA A 144 -0.13 25.76 -6.93
N ASP A 145 0.54 26.90 -6.80
CA ASP A 145 0.51 27.98 -7.76
C ASP A 145 1.18 27.53 -9.08
N ALA A 146 0.72 28.06 -10.21
CA ALA A 146 1.25 27.70 -11.53
C ALA A 146 2.74 28.10 -11.72
N SER A 147 3.29 28.95 -10.86
CA SER A 147 4.70 29.32 -10.85
C SER A 147 5.62 28.28 -10.18
N VAL A 148 5.06 27.31 -9.46
CA VAL A 148 5.86 26.23 -8.84
C VAL A 148 6.37 25.29 -9.94
N THR A 149 7.68 25.09 -10.00
CA THR A 149 8.32 24.22 -10.99
C THR A 149 8.90 22.97 -10.35
N GLN A 150 9.04 21.90 -11.16
CA GLN A 150 9.69 20.66 -10.74
C GLN A 150 11.11 20.92 -10.21
N ASP A 151 11.91 21.73 -10.91
CA ASP A 151 13.30 22.01 -10.53
C ASP A 151 13.39 22.69 -9.16
N ARG A 152 12.45 23.58 -8.84
CA ARG A 152 12.39 24.23 -7.53
C ARG A 152 12.11 23.22 -6.42
N VAL A 153 11.17 22.30 -6.65
CA VAL A 153 10.82 21.25 -5.69
C VAL A 153 12.00 20.31 -5.46
N VAL A 154 12.67 19.87 -6.53
CA VAL A 154 13.86 19.02 -6.44
C VAL A 154 14.98 19.74 -5.70
N ALA A 155 15.23 21.01 -6.01
CA ALA A 155 16.24 21.82 -5.32
C ALA A 155 15.95 21.96 -3.81
N ALA A 156 14.69 22.08 -3.41
CA ALA A 156 14.28 22.15 -2.01
C ALA A 156 14.59 20.86 -1.23
N LEU A 157 14.55 19.71 -1.90
CA LEU A 157 14.87 18.42 -1.31
C LEU A 157 16.39 18.19 -1.18
N GLY A 158 17.25 18.97 -1.83
CA GLY A 158 18.71 18.90 -1.61
C GLY A 158 19.34 17.55 -1.98
N ASP A 159 20.08 16.93 -1.05
CA ASP A 159 20.77 15.65 -1.30
C ASP A 159 19.77 14.48 -1.42
N LEU A 160 19.74 13.83 -2.58
CA LEU A 160 18.84 12.73 -2.93
C LEU A 160 19.53 11.36 -2.98
N ARG A 161 20.79 11.23 -2.54
CA ARG A 161 21.50 9.94 -2.61
C ARG A 161 20.73 8.82 -1.88
N GLY A 162 20.54 7.70 -2.59
CA GLY A 162 19.83 6.52 -2.07
C GLY A 162 18.30 6.69 -2.00
N ARG A 163 17.74 7.67 -2.72
CA ARG A 163 16.30 7.97 -2.76
C ARG A 163 15.84 7.98 -4.21
N ASP A 164 14.66 7.42 -4.47
CA ASP A 164 13.97 7.57 -5.74
C ASP A 164 12.89 8.64 -5.57
N VAL A 165 13.18 9.85 -6.04
CA VAL A 165 12.27 10.98 -5.95
C VAL A 165 11.69 11.28 -7.31
N ARG A 166 10.36 11.32 -7.37
CA ARG A 166 9.60 11.73 -8.54
C ARG A 166 8.71 12.91 -8.18
N VAL A 167 8.75 13.94 -9.02
CA VAL A 167 7.90 15.12 -8.90
C VAL A 167 7.02 15.20 -10.13
N THR A 168 5.71 15.32 -9.94
CA THR A 168 4.74 15.50 -11.04
C THR A 168 3.89 16.74 -10.80
N LEU A 169 3.55 17.41 -11.90
CA LEU A 169 2.71 18.60 -11.92
C LEU A 169 1.54 18.34 -12.87
N GLU A 170 0.32 18.43 -12.35
CA GLU A 170 -0.91 18.15 -13.08
C GLU A 170 -1.84 19.37 -13.03
N ASN A 171 -2.26 19.86 -14.20
CA ASN A 171 -3.14 21.03 -14.27
C ASN A 171 -4.63 20.67 -14.11
N ASP A 172 -4.98 19.38 -14.12
CA ASP A 172 -6.34 18.89 -13.89
C ASP A 172 -6.44 18.04 -12.63
N ALA A 173 -6.50 18.72 -11.48
CA ALA A 173 -6.57 18.02 -10.21
C ALA A 173 -7.95 17.35 -9.95
N GLN A 174 -8.96 17.43 -10.82
CA GLN A 174 -10.26 16.77 -10.53
C GLN A 174 -10.16 15.24 -10.57
N GLU A 175 -9.43 14.69 -11.55
CA GLU A 175 -9.24 13.24 -11.68
C GLU A 175 -8.45 12.64 -10.51
N PHE A 176 -7.48 13.38 -9.98
CA PHE A 176 -6.72 12.98 -8.81
C PHE A 176 -7.63 12.73 -7.60
N TYR A 177 -8.58 13.62 -7.30
CA TYR A 177 -9.45 13.44 -6.14
C TYR A 177 -10.46 12.30 -6.32
N ALA A 178 -10.95 12.10 -7.54
CA ALA A 178 -11.80 10.93 -7.83
C ALA A 178 -11.01 9.63 -7.59
N THR A 179 -9.73 9.62 -7.98
CA THR A 179 -8.81 8.50 -7.77
C THR A 179 -8.47 8.31 -6.30
N LEU A 180 -8.19 9.38 -5.56
CA LEU A 180 -7.95 9.40 -4.12
C LEU A 180 -9.16 8.81 -3.39
N LYS A 181 -10.36 9.35 -3.63
CA LYS A 181 -11.61 8.86 -3.02
C LYS A 181 -11.88 7.40 -3.38
N LYS A 182 -11.57 6.96 -4.60
CA LYS A 182 -11.73 5.56 -4.99
C LYS A 182 -10.73 4.63 -4.28
N ARG A 183 -9.48 5.07 -4.09
CA ARG A 183 -8.44 4.29 -3.41
C ARG A 183 -8.64 4.23 -1.90
N VAL A 184 -9.11 5.33 -1.29
CA VAL A 184 -9.44 5.41 0.13
C VAL A 184 -10.80 4.75 0.44
N GLY A 185 -11.77 4.94 -0.45
CA GLY A 185 -13.16 4.47 -0.30
C GLY A 185 -13.40 3.05 -0.79
N ALA A 186 -12.43 2.40 -1.44
CA ALA A 186 -12.38 0.95 -1.54
C ALA A 186 -11.94 0.37 -0.19
N GLN A 187 -12.75 0.59 0.85
CA GLN A 187 -12.83 -0.39 1.93
C GLN A 187 -13.41 -1.67 1.33
N PRO A 188 -12.88 -2.86 1.63
CA PRO A 188 -13.58 -4.11 1.35
C PRO A 188 -14.97 -4.13 1.99
#